data_AF-A0A356AT67-F1
#
_entry.id   AF-A0A356AT67-F1
#
_cell.length_a   1.000
_cell.length_b   1.000
_cell.length_c   1.000
_cell.angle_alpha   90.00
_cell.angle_beta   90.00
_cell.angle_gamma   90.00
#
_symmetry.space_group_name_H-M   'P 1'
#
loop_
_entity.id
_entity.type
_entity.pdbx_description
1 polymer ?
#
loop_
_entity_poly.entity_id
_entity_poly.type
_entity_poly.pdbx_seq_one_letter_code
_entity_poly.pdbx_strand_id
1 'polypeptide(L)' 'TRMMTKEEIRGKYELETGKVIVETFAGKNPNDMPGVLVASHGPFAWGTSPMNAVHNAVVLEEVAFMAWHSLV' A
#
# COMPACT_ATOMS: atom_id res chain seq x y z
N THR A 1 -1.44 -5.84 -2.86
CA THR A 1 -2.33 -6.76 -2.12
C THR A 1 -3.01 -7.70 -3.11
N ARG A 2 -3.77 -8.71 -2.66
CA ARG A 2 -4.72 -9.41 -3.55
C ARG A 2 -5.87 -8.48 -3.96
N MET A 3 -6.64 -8.88 -4.98
CA MET A 3 -7.92 -8.25 -5.32
C MET A 3 -8.93 -8.50 -4.20
N MET A 4 -9.72 -7.48 -3.87
CA MET A 4 -10.85 -7.61 -2.95
C MET A 4 -12.04 -8.28 -3.66
N THR A 5 -12.84 -9.04 -2.92
CA THR A 5 -14.08 -9.63 -3.42
C THR A 5 -15.17 -8.57 -3.55
N LYS A 6 -16.24 -8.88 -4.29
CA LYS A 6 -17.39 -7.96 -4.42
C LYS A 6 -18.06 -7.70 -3.08
N GLU A 7 -18.07 -8.71 -2.21
CA GLU A 7 -18.64 -8.65 -0.87
C GLU A 7 -17.78 -7.75 0.04
N GLU A 8 -16.46 -7.88 -0.02
CA GLU A 8 -15.52 -7.01 0.71
C GLU A 8 -15.66 -5.55 0.27
N ILE A 9 -15.82 -5.30 -1.04
CA ILE A 9 -16.00 -3.95 -1.61
C ILE A 9 -17.35 -3.34 -1.21
N ARG A 10 -18.43 -4.12 -1.23
CA ARG A 10 -19.79 -3.65 -0.90
C ARG A 10 -20.06 -3.61 0.61
N GLY A 11 -19.22 -4.26 1.40
CA GLY A 11 -19.33 -4.34 2.85
C GLY A 11 -18.63 -3.17 3.55
N LYS A 12 -17.82 -3.46 4.56
CA LYS A 12 -17.05 -2.45 5.30
C LYS A 12 -15.75 -2.13 4.56
N TYR A 13 -15.87 -1.45 3.42
CA TYR A 13 -14.79 -1.23 2.45
C TYR A 13 -13.44 -0.85 3.08
N GLU A 14 -13.40 0.14 3.98
CA GLU A 14 -12.18 0.62 4.61
C GLU A 14 -11.57 -0.43 5.55
N LEU A 15 -12.41 -1.15 6.30
CA LEU A 15 -11.97 -2.23 7.18
C LEU A 15 -11.43 -3.41 6.38
N GLU A 16 -12.12 -3.81 5.32
CA GLU A 16 -11.69 -4.91 4.45
C GLU A 16 -10.41 -4.55 3.68
N THR A 17 -10.25 -3.28 3.27
CA THR A 17 -8.99 -2.73 2.73
C THR A 17 -7.84 -2.90 3.74
N GLY A 18 -8.07 -2.54 5.00
CA GLY A 18 -7.08 -2.76 6.07
C GLY A 18 -6.72 -4.23 6.26
N LYS A 19 -7.71 -5.13 6.22
CA LYS A 19 -7.47 -6.57 6.34
C LYS A 19 -6.62 -7.14 5.20
N VAL A 20 -6.87 -6.76 3.94
CA VAL A 20 -6.05 -7.24 2.81
C VAL A 20 -4.62 -6.67 2.83
N ILE A 21 -4.42 -5.49 3.42
CA ILE A 21 -3.08 -4.98 3.72
C ILE A 21 -2.41 -5.88 4.76
N VAL A 22 -3.05 -6.14 5.91
CA VAL A 22 -2.49 -7.01 6.96
C VAL A 22 -2.17 -8.41 6.44
N GLU A 23 -3.07 -9.01 5.65
CA GLU A 23 -2.87 -10.29 4.97
C GLU A 23 -1.61 -10.29 4.08
N THR A 24 -1.38 -9.20 3.33
CA THR A 24 -0.21 -9.06 2.43
C THR A 24 1.13 -9.08 3.17
N PHE A 25 1.13 -8.67 4.44
CA PHE A 25 2.29 -8.62 5.32
C PHE A 25 2.40 -9.81 6.27
N ALA A 26 1.56 -10.84 6.14
CA ALA A 26 1.69 -12.06 6.93
C ALA A 26 3.11 -12.67 6.75
N GLY A 27 3.84 -12.81 7.85
CA GLY A 27 5.23 -13.30 7.84
C GLY A 27 6.29 -12.28 7.40
N LYS A 28 5.93 -11.00 7.26
CA LYS A 28 6.85 -9.91 6.90
C LYS A 28 6.79 -8.82 7.97
N ASN A 29 7.91 -8.15 8.22
CA ASN A 29 7.92 -6.96 9.07
C ASN A 29 7.48 -5.74 8.23
N PRO A 30 6.35 -5.08 8.55
CA PRO A 30 5.88 -3.91 7.80
C PRO A 30 6.79 -2.69 7.94
N ASN A 31 7.67 -2.65 8.94
CA ASN A 31 8.62 -1.55 9.10
C ASN A 31 9.81 -1.63 8.12
N ASP A 32 10.08 -2.80 7.53
CA ASP A 32 11.13 -2.95 6.53
C ASP A 32 10.67 -2.49 5.14
N MET A 33 9.36 -2.33 4.93
CA MET A 33 8.76 -1.92 3.66
C MET A 33 7.57 -0.97 3.93
N PRO A 34 7.82 0.33 4.18
CA PRO A 34 6.84 1.28 4.71
C PRO A 34 5.84 1.83 3.69
N GLY A 35 5.36 0.95 2.80
CA GLY A 35 4.36 1.27 1.79
C GLY A 35 3.77 0.02 1.15
N VAL A 36 2.55 0.14 0.63
CA VAL A 36 1.84 -0.94 -0.06
C VAL A 36 0.95 -0.39 -1.16
N LEU A 37 0.85 -1.12 -2.27
CA LEU A 37 -0.13 -0.87 -3.32
C LEU A 37 -1.35 -1.76 -3.09
N VAL A 38 -2.52 -1.15 -2.93
CA VAL A 38 -3.80 -1.86 -2.86
C VAL A 38 -4.30 -2.06 -4.29
N ALA A 39 -4.55 -3.32 -4.65
CA ALA A 39 -4.90 -3.69 -6.02
C ALA A 39 -6.19 -2.98 -6.47
N SER A 40 -6.16 -2.37 -7.66
CA SER A 40 -7.24 -1.55 -8.23
C SER A 40 -7.70 -0.37 -7.36
N HIS A 41 -6.82 0.10 -6.47
CA HIS A 41 -7.08 1.25 -5.60
C HIS A 41 -5.90 2.23 -5.68
N GLY A 42 -5.04 2.28 -4.67
CA GLY A 42 -3.92 3.22 -4.64
C GLY A 42 -2.85 2.87 -3.60
N PRO A 43 -1.83 3.73 -3.45
CA PRO A 43 -0.77 3.56 -2.47
C PRO A 43 -1.23 3.89 -1.05
N PHE A 44 -0.70 3.16 -0.08
CA PHE A 44 -0.72 3.50 1.35
C PHE A 44 0.72 3.50 1.86
N ALA A 45 1.09 4.50 2.65
CA ALA A 45 2.42 4.63 3.24
C ALA A 45 2.32 4.94 4.74
N TRP A 46 3.34 4.53 5.50
CA TRP A 46 3.44 4.77 6.94
C TRP A 46 4.86 5.13 7.35
N GLY A 47 5.06 5.52 8.61
CA GLY A 47 6.36 5.92 9.12
C GLY A 47 6.34 6.09 10.64
N THR A 48 7.50 6.38 11.22
CA THR A 48 7.67 6.55 12.68
C THR A 48 7.04 7.84 13.22
N SER A 49 6.69 8.76 12.32
CA SER A 49 5.96 9.99 12.60
C SER A 49 5.13 10.39 11.38
N PRO A 50 4.15 11.30 11.50
CA PRO A 50 3.40 11.80 10.35
C PRO A 50 4.31 12.37 9.25
N MET A 51 5.35 13.11 9.60
CA MET A 51 6.31 13.65 8.62
C MET A 51 7.13 12.56 7.94
N ASN A 52 7.52 11.51 8.68
CA ASN A 52 8.22 10.38 8.09
C ASN A 52 7.30 9.57 7.15
N ALA A 53 6.01 9.41 7.49
CA ALA A 53 5.04 8.77 6.61
C ALA A 53 4.86 9.54 5.28
N VAL A 54 4.81 10.88 5.33
CA VAL A 54 4.78 11.73 4.13
C VAL A 54 6.06 11.57 3.30
N HIS A 55 7.23 11.53 3.95
CA HIS A 55 8.49 11.26 3.25
C HIS A 55 8.47 9.92 2.50
N ASN A 56 8.03 8.84 3.16
CA ASN A 56 7.92 7.53 2.54
C ASN A 56 6.89 7.51 1.39
N ALA A 57 5.79 8.27 1.51
CA ALA A 57 4.80 8.41 0.45
C ALA A 57 5.37 9.10 -0.81
N VAL A 58 6.15 10.16 -0.62
CA VAL A 58 6.84 10.85 -1.74
C VAL A 58 7.83 9.90 -2.40
N VAL A 59 8.67 9.20 -1.62
CA VAL A 59 9.62 8.23 -2.16
C VAL A 59 8.90 7.13 -2.95
N LEU A 60 7.77 6.61 -2.46
CA LEU A 60 6.96 5.61 -3.16
C LEU A 60 6.46 6.10 -4.53
N GLU A 61 6.02 7.36 -4.62
CA GLU A 61 5.62 7.96 -5.89
C GLU A 61 6.80 8.12 -6.85
N GLU A 62 7.93 8.66 -6.38
CA GLU A 62 9.10 8.90 -7.23
C GLU A 62 9.66 7.59 -7.82
N VAL A 63 9.75 6.52 -7.01
CA VAL A 63 10.22 5.22 -7.53
C VAL A 63 9.22 4.60 -8.49
N ALA A 64 7.92 4.78 -8.29
CA ALA A 64 6.89 4.34 -9.23
C ALA A 64 6.97 5.11 -10.55
N PHE A 65 7.17 6.44 -10.49
CA PHE A 65 7.36 7.30 -11.65
C PHE A 65 8.60 6.90 -12.44
N MET A 66 9.75 6.75 -11.78
CA MET A 66 10.99 6.29 -12.43
C MET A 66 10.84 4.89 -13.04
N ALA A 67 10.19 3.96 -12.33
CA ALA A 67 9.94 2.62 -12.84
C ALA A 67 9.10 2.67 -14.12
N TRP A 68 8.01 3.43 -14.13
CA TRP A 68 7.17 3.62 -15.33
C TRP A 68 7.96 4.14 -16.54
N HIS A 69 8.87 5.10 -16.32
CA HIS A 69 9.67 5.70 -17.39
C HIS A 69 10.92 4.89 -17.79
N SER A 70 11.24 3.81 -17.08
CA SER A 70 12.39 2.94 -17.37
C SER A 70 11.99 1.55 -17.89
N LEU A 71 10.69 1.31 -18.10
CA LEU A 71 10.22 0.13 -18.82
C LEU A 71 10.66 0.21 -20.29
N VAL A 72 11.46 -0.78 -20.71
CA VAL A 72 11.86 -1.04 -22.11
C VAL A 72 10.87 -1.94 -22.82
#